data_AF-A0A0N1KSW1-F1
#
_entry.id   AF-A0A0N1KSW1-F1
#
_cell.length_a   1.000
_cell.length_b   1.000
_cell.length_c   1.000
_cell.angle_alpha   90.00
_cell.angle_beta   90.00
_cell.angle_gamma   90.00
#
_symmetry.space_group_name_H-M   'P 1'
#
loop_
_entity.id
_entity.type
_entity.pdbx_description
1 polymer ?
#
loop_
_entity_poly.entity_id
_entity_poly.type
_entity_poly.pdbx_seq_one_letter_code
_entity_poly.pdbx_strand_id
1 'polypeptide(L)'
;MKIKASLLLLLVISVLHAQEVENQEAFKKCRKEFNKKKCLSDTDGDGTLFYLDKCPEEAGPAENDGCLWPDEDGDGTPDKDDVCPTVAGPAENNGCLWQDTDGDGILDKDDACPTVQGTAELQGCPPHVTHYYTQEELKKVEDDFTIRTKGYNFHALADLLFKKIDKKSVKHKIVYVGVLNVSTAGCGMDRTDYSAVNLLNSLKFRSFWDERNFKKFVGLFPEKTIIPVPRSAMAGYYGEYLEQLNFKGVPQSKLDYRIVYNIKGNFVKETNTKELIIPDSDFITLNINTEEKKNKAEVRLGDLICYFEFKNGSVIEISKENYENS
;
A
#
# COMPACT_ATOMS: atom_id res chain seq x y z
N MET A 1 -57.78 6.88 76.54
CA MET A 1 -57.86 5.53 75.94
C MET A 1 -58.70 5.59 74.66
N LYS A 2 -58.11 5.99 73.53
CA LYS A 2 -58.71 5.95 72.18
C LYS A 2 -57.59 5.83 71.14
N ILE A 3 -56.97 4.66 71.07
CA ILE A 3 -56.09 4.26 69.96
C ILE A 3 -56.48 2.82 69.61
N LYS A 4 -57.64 2.64 68.98
CA LYS A 4 -58.09 1.36 68.43
C LYS A 4 -59.02 1.64 67.25
N ALA A 5 -58.44 1.84 66.06
CA ALA A 5 -59.12 1.65 64.78
C ALA A 5 -58.15 1.84 63.60
N SER A 6 -57.14 2.72 63.71
CA SER A 6 -56.38 3.16 62.53
C SER A 6 -55.21 2.26 62.12
N LEU A 7 -54.67 1.42 63.02
CA LEU A 7 -53.51 0.58 62.69
C LEU A 7 -53.89 -0.80 62.11
N LEU A 8 -55.13 -1.24 62.31
CA LEU A 8 -55.60 -2.54 61.80
C LEU A 8 -56.07 -2.46 60.33
N LEU A 9 -56.37 -1.26 59.82
CA LEU A 9 -56.80 -1.06 58.44
C LEU A 9 -55.62 -0.95 57.46
N LEU A 10 -54.44 -0.54 57.94
CA LEU A 10 -53.22 -0.42 57.12
C LEU A 10 -52.46 -1.74 56.95
N LEU A 11 -52.70 -2.75 57.82
CA LEU A 11 -52.00 -4.03 57.78
C LEU A 11 -52.74 -5.11 56.94
N VAL A 12 -53.98 -4.84 56.52
CA VAL A 12 -54.78 -5.77 55.69
C VAL A 12 -54.61 -5.48 54.18
N ILE A 13 -54.19 -4.27 53.80
CA ILE A 13 -53.97 -3.91 52.39
C ILE A 13 -52.64 -4.46 51.86
N SER A 14 -51.68 -4.80 52.72
CA SER A 14 -50.37 -5.32 52.30
C SER A 14 -50.32 -6.83 51.98
N VAL A 15 -51.45 -7.57 52.07
CA VAL A 15 -51.47 -9.04 51.87
C VAL A 15 -52.42 -9.49 50.74
N LEU A 16 -52.95 -8.56 49.93
CA LEU A 16 -53.73 -8.89 48.74
C LEU A 16 -53.13 -8.18 47.51
N HIS A 17 -51.87 -8.47 47.19
CA HIS A 17 -51.47 -8.45 45.78
C HIS A 17 -52.10 -9.69 45.15
N ALA A 18 -53.40 -9.62 44.83
CA ALA A 18 -53.93 -10.49 43.80
C ALA A 18 -53.06 -10.23 42.57
N GLN A 19 -52.32 -11.24 42.08
CA GLN A 19 -51.66 -11.17 40.78
C GLN A 19 -52.72 -10.74 39.77
N GLU A 20 -52.62 -9.50 39.31
CA GLU A 20 -53.50 -8.98 38.30
C GLU A 20 -53.19 -9.76 37.03
N VAL A 21 -54.21 -10.43 36.49
CA VAL A 21 -54.05 -11.26 35.29
C VAL A 21 -53.71 -10.32 34.13
N GLU A 22 -52.49 -10.43 33.64
CA GLU A 22 -51.91 -9.53 32.63
C GLU A 22 -52.72 -9.51 31.32
N ASN A 23 -53.24 -10.66 30.91
CA ASN A 23 -54.14 -10.79 29.77
C ASN A 23 -55.41 -11.55 30.15
N GLN A 24 -56.46 -10.82 30.53
CA GLN A 24 -57.73 -11.40 30.98
C GLN A 24 -58.42 -12.25 29.91
N GLU A 25 -58.22 -11.95 28.63
CA GLU A 25 -58.84 -12.71 27.53
C GLU A 25 -58.14 -14.05 27.32
N ALA A 26 -56.80 -14.05 27.22
CA ALA A 26 -55.99 -15.27 27.11
C ALA A 26 -56.22 -16.19 28.32
N PHE A 27 -56.28 -15.62 29.52
CA PHE A 27 -56.57 -16.39 30.73
C PHE A 27 -57.98 -17.00 30.70
N LYS A 28 -59.01 -16.23 30.30
CA LYS A 28 -60.37 -16.77 30.12
C LYS A 28 -60.40 -17.90 29.10
N LYS A 29 -59.64 -17.79 28.00
CA LYS A 29 -59.51 -18.84 26.98
C LYS A 29 -58.86 -20.09 27.57
N CYS A 30 -57.72 -19.98 28.23
CA CYS A 30 -57.07 -21.11 28.91
C CYS A 30 -58.02 -21.79 29.91
N ARG A 31 -58.76 -21.02 30.71
CA ARG A 31 -59.68 -21.54 31.73
C ARG A 31 -60.88 -22.31 31.17
N LYS A 32 -61.20 -22.18 29.87
CA LYS A 32 -62.21 -23.01 29.20
C LYS A 32 -61.74 -24.44 28.99
N GLU A 33 -60.43 -24.64 28.82
CA GLU A 33 -59.82 -25.92 28.49
C GLU A 33 -59.08 -26.55 29.68
N PHE A 34 -58.55 -25.72 30.59
CA PHE A 34 -57.71 -26.15 31.71
C PHE A 34 -58.14 -25.54 33.07
N ASN A 35 -57.71 -26.18 34.16
CA ASN A 35 -57.99 -25.71 35.51
C ASN A 35 -57.14 -24.46 35.88
N LYS A 36 -57.55 -23.72 36.94
CA LYS A 36 -56.91 -22.45 37.32
C LYS A 36 -55.44 -22.64 37.66
N LYS A 37 -55.12 -23.74 38.35
CA LYS A 37 -53.76 -24.04 38.79
C LYS A 37 -52.84 -24.25 37.59
N LYS A 38 -53.30 -24.98 36.55
CA LYS A 38 -52.55 -25.16 35.31
C LYS A 38 -52.40 -23.86 34.53
N CYS A 39 -53.47 -23.08 34.37
CA CYS A 39 -53.34 -21.80 33.67
C CYS A 39 -52.42 -20.80 34.40
N LEU A 40 -52.19 -20.94 35.70
CA LEU A 40 -51.27 -20.09 36.46
C LEU A 40 -49.96 -20.80 36.83
N SER A 41 -49.69 -21.97 36.26
CA SER A 41 -48.38 -22.60 36.40
C SER A 41 -47.44 -22.09 35.32
N ASP A 42 -46.16 -22.28 35.56
CA ASP A 42 -45.06 -22.17 34.60
C ASP A 42 -44.49 -23.60 34.52
N THR A 43 -44.64 -24.24 33.36
CA THR A 43 -44.47 -25.69 33.25
C THR A 43 -43.02 -26.07 32.93
N ASP A 44 -42.37 -25.32 32.04
CA ASP A 44 -40.97 -25.48 31.65
C ASP A 44 -40.01 -24.59 32.44
N GLY A 45 -40.53 -23.63 33.22
CA GLY A 45 -39.77 -22.84 34.16
C GLY A 45 -39.08 -21.63 33.54
N ASP A 46 -39.57 -21.13 32.40
CA ASP A 46 -38.98 -20.00 31.68
C ASP A 46 -39.42 -18.62 32.19
N GLY A 47 -40.35 -18.59 33.15
CA GLY A 47 -40.91 -17.37 33.73
C GLY A 47 -42.17 -16.86 33.04
N THR A 48 -42.60 -17.49 31.95
CA THR A 48 -43.86 -17.24 31.23
C THR A 48 -44.94 -18.17 31.78
N LEU A 49 -46.09 -17.62 32.17
CA LEU A 49 -47.19 -18.45 32.67
C LEU A 49 -47.82 -19.24 31.52
N PHE A 50 -48.23 -20.49 31.79
CA PHE A 50 -48.83 -21.43 30.83
C PHE A 50 -49.94 -20.85 29.94
N TYR A 51 -50.67 -19.82 30.40
CA TYR A 51 -51.74 -19.19 29.61
C TYR A 51 -51.26 -18.08 28.65
N LEU A 52 -50.03 -17.60 28.82
CA LEU A 52 -49.33 -16.63 27.97
C LEU A 52 -48.30 -17.32 27.08
N ASP A 53 -47.79 -18.44 27.55
CA ASP A 53 -46.77 -19.24 26.89
C ASP A 53 -47.32 -19.97 25.65
N LYS A 54 -46.65 -19.77 24.52
CA LYS A 54 -46.97 -20.44 23.26
C LYS A 54 -46.31 -21.81 23.12
N CYS A 55 -45.27 -22.09 23.90
CA CYS A 55 -44.50 -23.33 23.90
C CYS A 55 -44.37 -23.94 25.31
N PRO A 56 -45.47 -24.31 26.00
CA PRO A 56 -45.47 -24.55 27.45
C PRO A 56 -44.75 -25.82 27.95
N GLU A 57 -44.00 -26.49 27.08
CA GLU A 57 -43.20 -27.67 27.41
C GLU A 57 -41.72 -27.46 26.99
N GLU A 58 -41.36 -26.28 26.49
CA GLU A 58 -40.04 -25.92 25.96
C GLU A 58 -39.70 -24.47 26.34
N ALA A 59 -38.76 -24.32 27.28
CA ALA A 59 -38.41 -23.02 27.83
C ALA A 59 -37.89 -22.04 26.77
N GLY A 60 -38.47 -20.84 26.72
CA GLY A 60 -38.07 -19.77 25.81
C GLY A 60 -38.07 -18.37 26.43
N PRO A 61 -37.48 -17.38 25.74
CA PRO A 61 -37.52 -16.00 26.19
C PRO A 61 -38.94 -15.43 26.21
N ALA A 62 -39.25 -14.61 27.21
CA ALA A 62 -40.52 -13.89 27.30
C ALA A 62 -40.76 -12.98 26.08
N GLU A 63 -39.70 -12.48 25.45
CA GLU A 63 -39.77 -11.68 24.21
C GLU A 63 -40.34 -12.45 23.02
N ASN A 64 -40.34 -13.79 23.07
CA ASN A 64 -40.94 -14.67 22.06
C ASN A 64 -42.07 -15.52 22.65
N ASP A 65 -42.79 -14.98 23.64
CA ASP A 65 -43.94 -15.60 24.30
C ASP A 65 -43.65 -17.03 24.82
N GLY A 66 -42.48 -17.23 25.43
CA GLY A 66 -42.06 -18.52 25.99
C GLY A 66 -41.52 -19.53 24.98
N CYS A 67 -41.39 -19.17 23.71
CA CYS A 67 -40.83 -20.05 22.68
C CYS A 67 -39.37 -19.74 22.35
N LEU A 68 -38.57 -20.76 22.04
CA LEU A 68 -37.28 -20.53 21.37
C LEU A 68 -37.47 -19.90 19.98
N TRP A 69 -36.49 -19.11 19.56
CA TRP A 69 -36.44 -18.62 18.19
C TRP A 69 -36.01 -19.76 17.26
N PRO A 70 -36.59 -19.87 16.06
CA PRO A 70 -36.11 -20.81 15.04
C PRO A 70 -34.63 -20.58 14.70
N ASP A 71 -33.95 -21.67 14.38
CA ASP A 71 -32.56 -21.76 13.93
C ASP A 71 -32.53 -22.92 12.90
N GLU A 72 -32.73 -22.56 11.63
CA GLU A 72 -33.00 -23.51 10.55
C GLU A 72 -31.79 -24.40 10.21
N ASP A 73 -30.56 -23.88 10.32
CA ASP A 73 -29.34 -24.63 10.05
C ASP A 73 -28.63 -25.16 11.30
N GLY A 74 -29.06 -24.75 12.49
CA GLY A 74 -28.62 -25.28 13.77
C GLY A 74 -27.23 -24.81 14.18
N ASP A 75 -26.79 -23.62 13.73
CA ASP A 75 -25.48 -23.07 14.08
C ASP A 75 -25.44 -22.37 15.45
N GLY A 76 -26.60 -22.18 16.07
CA GLY A 76 -26.77 -21.53 17.37
C GLY A 76 -27.09 -20.03 17.27
N THR A 77 -27.15 -19.46 16.07
CA THR A 77 -27.60 -18.10 15.77
C THR A 77 -29.06 -18.18 15.32
N PRO A 78 -30.02 -17.59 16.06
CA PRO A 78 -31.41 -17.59 15.63
C PRO A 78 -31.59 -16.96 14.25
N ASP A 79 -32.52 -17.47 13.43
CA ASP A 79 -32.79 -17.01 12.05
C ASP A 79 -32.99 -15.49 11.93
N LYS A 80 -33.48 -14.85 13.00
CA LYS A 80 -33.70 -13.40 13.05
C LYS A 80 -32.41 -12.57 13.15
N ASP A 81 -31.32 -13.19 13.62
CA ASP A 81 -29.99 -12.59 13.80
C ASP A 81 -28.95 -13.20 12.84
N ASP A 82 -29.31 -14.27 12.13
CA ASP A 82 -28.49 -14.96 11.14
C ASP A 82 -28.61 -14.32 9.74
N VAL A 83 -27.46 -13.97 9.15
CA VAL A 83 -27.36 -13.41 7.79
C VAL A 83 -27.43 -14.52 6.73
N CYS A 84 -27.14 -15.76 7.09
CA CYS A 84 -27.16 -16.95 6.27
C CYS A 84 -28.03 -18.09 6.85
N PRO A 85 -29.37 -17.92 7.02
CA PRO A 85 -30.25 -18.85 7.78
C PRO A 85 -30.33 -20.32 7.31
N THR A 86 -29.63 -20.67 6.23
CA THR A 86 -29.66 -22.01 5.63
C THR A 86 -28.25 -22.60 5.49
N VAL A 87 -27.22 -21.90 5.98
CA VAL A 87 -25.82 -22.25 5.83
C VAL A 87 -25.08 -21.96 7.13
N ALA A 88 -24.99 -23.00 7.96
CA ALA A 88 -24.40 -22.90 9.29
C ALA A 88 -23.04 -22.20 9.30
N GLY A 89 -22.90 -21.20 10.17
CA GLY A 89 -21.69 -20.41 10.33
C GLY A 89 -21.42 -20.00 11.78
N PRO A 90 -20.23 -19.42 12.05
CA PRO A 90 -19.92 -18.90 13.38
C PRO A 90 -20.78 -17.68 13.73
N ALA A 91 -21.22 -17.59 14.99
CA ALA A 91 -21.90 -16.42 15.53
C ALA A 91 -21.07 -15.13 15.37
N GLU A 92 -19.73 -15.22 15.36
CA GLU A 92 -18.85 -14.07 15.11
C GLU A 92 -18.99 -13.48 13.70
N ASN A 93 -19.58 -14.23 12.76
CA ASN A 93 -19.90 -13.79 11.41
C ASN A 93 -21.41 -13.78 11.15
N ASN A 94 -22.22 -13.64 12.21
CA ASN A 94 -23.68 -13.62 12.15
C ASN A 94 -24.27 -14.83 11.39
N GLY A 95 -23.84 -16.03 11.79
CA GLY A 95 -24.29 -17.30 11.22
C GLY A 95 -23.80 -17.60 9.79
N CYS A 96 -22.94 -16.76 9.21
CA CYS A 96 -22.38 -17.02 7.89
C CYS A 96 -21.00 -17.68 7.94
N LEU A 97 -20.71 -18.60 7.02
CA LEU A 97 -19.34 -19.04 6.76
C LEU A 97 -18.45 -17.88 6.30
N TRP A 98 -17.18 -17.88 6.72
CA TRP A 98 -16.18 -16.96 6.21
C TRP A 98 -15.80 -17.31 4.77
N GLN A 99 -15.59 -16.28 3.94
CA GLN A 99 -15.17 -16.44 2.56
C GLN A 99 -13.64 -16.50 2.44
N ASP A 100 -13.20 -17.18 1.37
CA ASP A 100 -11.83 -17.20 0.85
C ASP A 100 -11.99 -16.94 -0.65
N THR A 101 -11.90 -15.67 -1.02
CA THR A 101 -12.31 -15.17 -2.34
C THR A 101 -11.35 -15.64 -3.44
N ASP A 102 -10.07 -15.78 -3.14
CA ASP A 102 -9.07 -16.23 -4.13
C ASP A 102 -8.67 -17.70 -4.01
N GLY A 103 -9.09 -18.38 -2.94
CA GLY A 103 -8.94 -19.81 -2.75
C GLY A 103 -7.52 -20.23 -2.36
N ASP A 104 -6.75 -19.35 -1.72
CA ASP A 104 -5.39 -19.66 -1.25
C ASP A 104 -5.35 -20.41 0.08
N GLY A 105 -6.51 -20.58 0.73
CA GLY A 105 -6.68 -21.27 2.00
C GLY A 105 -6.61 -20.35 3.22
N ILE A 106 -6.50 -19.04 3.04
CA ILE A 106 -6.56 -18.02 4.08
C ILE A 106 -7.88 -17.26 3.91
N LEU A 107 -8.64 -17.14 5.00
CA LEU A 107 -9.93 -16.45 4.95
C LEU A 107 -9.72 -14.97 4.65
N ASP A 108 -10.65 -14.33 3.91
CA ASP A 108 -10.58 -12.93 3.52
C ASP A 108 -10.35 -11.96 4.70
N LYS A 109 -10.81 -12.34 5.90
CA LYS A 109 -10.61 -11.56 7.13
C LYS A 109 -9.18 -11.61 7.69
N ASP A 110 -8.41 -12.63 7.31
CA ASP A 110 -7.03 -12.89 7.73
C ASP A 110 -6.03 -12.74 6.57
N ASP A 111 -6.53 -12.51 5.35
CA ASP A 111 -5.76 -12.33 4.13
C ASP A 111 -5.48 -10.84 3.85
N ALA A 112 -4.20 -10.49 3.65
CA ALA A 112 -3.78 -9.15 3.28
C ALA A 112 -4.01 -8.82 1.79
N CYS A 113 -4.20 -9.84 0.96
CA CYS A 113 -4.42 -9.79 -0.48
C CYS A 113 -5.62 -10.65 -0.93
N PRO A 114 -6.85 -10.42 -0.43
CA PRO A 114 -8.04 -11.30 -0.56
C PRO A 114 -8.59 -11.51 -1.98
N THR A 115 -7.87 -11.09 -3.01
CA THR A 115 -8.27 -11.25 -4.42
C THR A 115 -7.13 -11.79 -5.28
N VAL A 116 -5.99 -12.13 -4.67
CA VAL A 116 -4.77 -12.55 -5.35
C VAL A 116 -4.06 -13.61 -4.52
N GLN A 117 -4.18 -14.86 -4.95
CA GLN A 117 -3.62 -16.02 -4.25
C GLN A 117 -2.18 -15.80 -3.78
N GLY A 118 -1.94 -16.09 -2.49
CA GLY A 118 -0.63 -16.01 -1.89
C GLY A 118 -0.24 -17.24 -1.11
N THR A 119 0.63 -17.02 -0.11
CA THR A 119 1.06 -18.07 0.80
C THR A 119 0.88 -17.64 2.25
N ALA A 120 0.73 -18.62 3.15
CA ALA A 120 0.60 -18.37 4.58
C ALA A 120 1.79 -17.60 5.17
N GLU A 121 3.01 -17.82 4.66
CA GLU A 121 4.21 -17.09 5.09
C GLU A 121 4.14 -15.59 4.77
N LEU A 122 3.31 -15.20 3.80
CA LEU A 122 3.14 -13.84 3.30
C LEU A 122 1.73 -13.29 3.55
N GLN A 123 1.00 -13.89 4.51
CA GLN A 123 -0.34 -13.45 4.91
C GLN A 123 -1.31 -13.36 3.72
N GLY A 124 -1.26 -14.36 2.84
CA GLY A 124 -2.14 -14.48 1.66
C GLY A 124 -1.75 -13.58 0.49
N CYS A 125 -0.65 -12.85 0.60
CA CYS A 125 -0.07 -12.17 -0.54
C CYS A 125 0.90 -13.06 -1.35
N PRO A 126 0.96 -12.89 -2.68
CA PRO A 126 1.94 -13.59 -3.50
C PRO A 126 3.36 -13.16 -3.14
N PRO A 127 4.35 -14.05 -3.31
CA PRO A 127 5.75 -13.66 -3.19
C PRO A 127 6.07 -12.54 -4.16
N HIS A 128 6.84 -11.55 -3.69
CA HIS A 128 7.42 -10.54 -4.56
C HIS A 128 8.26 -11.23 -5.64
N VAL A 129 7.70 -11.39 -6.83
CA VAL A 129 8.39 -11.99 -7.96
C VAL A 129 9.45 -11.00 -8.42
N THR A 130 10.68 -11.21 -7.97
CA THR A 130 11.85 -10.51 -8.51
C THR A 130 12.11 -11.12 -9.89
N HIS A 131 11.68 -10.46 -10.95
CA HIS A 131 11.99 -10.91 -12.31
C HIS A 131 13.49 -10.73 -12.56
N TYR A 132 14.20 -11.84 -12.70
CA TYR A 132 15.60 -11.85 -13.10
C TYR A 132 15.68 -11.82 -14.63
N TYR A 133 16.21 -10.74 -15.18
CA TYR A 133 16.39 -10.63 -16.63
C TYR A 133 17.50 -11.56 -17.11
N THR A 134 17.21 -12.29 -18.17
CA THR A 134 18.18 -13.04 -18.95
C THR A 134 19.08 -12.09 -19.78
N GLN A 135 20.22 -12.59 -20.24
CA GLN A 135 21.12 -11.81 -21.12
C GLN A 135 20.44 -11.41 -22.45
N GLU A 136 19.51 -12.23 -22.93
CA GLU A 136 18.75 -11.98 -24.15
C GLU A 136 17.72 -10.86 -23.96
N GLU A 137 17.02 -10.84 -22.81
CA GLU A 137 16.08 -9.78 -22.46
C GLU A 137 16.80 -8.44 -22.27
N LEU A 138 17.95 -8.44 -21.59
CA LEU A 138 18.79 -7.25 -21.47
C LEU A 138 19.25 -6.70 -22.82
N LYS A 139 19.71 -7.59 -23.70
CA LYS A 139 20.12 -7.20 -25.05
C LYS A 139 18.96 -6.57 -25.80
N LYS A 140 17.75 -7.13 -25.69
CA LYS A 140 16.56 -6.54 -26.29
C LYS A 140 16.27 -5.13 -25.74
N VAL A 141 16.45 -4.91 -24.44
CA VAL A 141 16.30 -3.58 -23.82
C VAL A 141 17.31 -2.58 -24.40
N GLU A 142 18.57 -2.99 -24.58
CA GLU A 142 19.62 -2.16 -25.19
C GLU A 142 19.35 -1.86 -26.67
N ASP A 143 18.93 -2.86 -27.44
CA ASP A 143 18.56 -2.72 -28.84
C ASP A 143 17.36 -1.77 -28.99
N ASP A 144 16.31 -1.97 -28.19
CA ASP A 144 15.11 -1.12 -28.19
C ASP A 144 15.43 0.32 -27.79
N PHE A 145 16.33 0.52 -26.82
CA PHE A 145 16.82 1.85 -26.46
C PHE A 145 17.54 2.50 -27.65
N THR A 146 18.48 1.80 -28.26
CA THR A 146 19.28 2.29 -29.39
C THR A 146 18.39 2.69 -30.57
N ILE A 147 17.37 1.89 -30.88
CA ILE A 147 16.39 2.18 -31.94
C ILE A 147 15.62 3.45 -31.61
N ARG A 148 15.11 3.58 -30.37
CA ARG A 148 14.31 4.72 -29.93
C ARG A 148 15.09 6.02 -29.86
N THR A 149 16.37 5.97 -29.48
CA THR A 149 17.22 7.16 -29.32
C THR A 149 18.06 7.48 -30.56
N LYS A 150 17.88 6.78 -31.69
CA LYS A 150 18.70 6.97 -32.90
C LYS A 150 18.76 8.42 -33.42
N GLY A 151 17.71 9.21 -33.20
CA GLY A 151 17.64 10.62 -33.60
C GLY A 151 18.09 11.63 -32.54
N TYR A 152 18.48 11.16 -31.36
CA TYR A 152 18.68 12.01 -30.19
C TYR A 152 20.12 12.50 -30.16
N ASN A 153 20.32 13.76 -30.56
CA ASN A 153 21.64 14.38 -30.51
C ASN A 153 21.92 14.95 -29.12
N PHE A 154 22.37 14.09 -28.19
CA PHE A 154 22.71 14.49 -26.83
C PHE A 154 23.89 15.49 -26.77
N HIS A 155 24.74 15.55 -27.81
CA HIS A 155 25.80 16.56 -27.90
C HIS A 155 25.25 17.96 -28.11
N ALA A 156 24.30 18.10 -29.03
CA ALA A 156 23.63 19.37 -29.30
C ALA A 156 22.78 19.81 -28.09
N LEU A 157 22.11 18.86 -27.43
CA LEU A 157 21.38 19.13 -26.19
C LEU A 157 22.32 19.67 -25.10
N ALA A 158 23.46 19.01 -24.86
CA ALA A 158 24.45 19.47 -23.89
C ALA A 158 24.98 20.87 -24.22
N ASP A 159 25.24 21.15 -25.50
CA ASP A 159 25.73 22.45 -25.95
C ASP A 159 24.74 23.60 -25.68
N LEU A 160 23.42 23.31 -25.72
CA LEU A 160 22.37 24.27 -25.36
C LEU A 160 22.25 24.42 -23.83
N LEU A 161 22.23 23.30 -23.11
CA LEU A 161 22.05 23.27 -21.66
C LEU A 161 23.20 23.95 -20.92
N PHE A 162 24.44 23.65 -21.30
CA PHE A 162 25.63 24.15 -20.60
C PHE A 162 25.78 25.67 -20.70
N LYS A 163 25.19 26.30 -21.73
CA LYS A 163 25.12 27.76 -21.85
C LYS A 163 24.17 28.40 -20.84
N LYS A 164 23.20 27.66 -20.32
CA LYS A 164 22.19 28.13 -19.37
C LYS A 164 22.60 27.96 -17.91
N ILE A 165 23.71 27.27 -17.64
CA ILE A 165 24.23 27.08 -16.28
C ILE A 165 24.70 28.41 -15.72
N ASP A 166 24.05 28.88 -14.65
CA ASP A 166 24.59 29.98 -13.85
C ASP A 166 25.77 29.46 -13.02
N LYS A 167 26.99 29.76 -13.49
CA LYS A 167 28.21 29.32 -12.82
C LYS A 167 28.37 29.91 -11.42
N LYS A 168 27.74 31.05 -11.12
CA LYS A 168 27.84 31.72 -9.81
C LYS A 168 27.03 31.02 -8.73
N SER A 169 26.01 30.24 -9.11
CA SER A 169 25.20 29.47 -8.16
C SER A 169 25.97 28.27 -7.59
N VAL A 170 27.05 27.84 -8.26
CA VAL A 170 27.91 26.72 -7.88
C VAL A 170 29.04 27.22 -6.98
N LYS A 171 28.85 27.15 -5.66
CA LYS A 171 29.72 27.78 -4.65
C LYS A 171 30.88 26.90 -4.21
N HIS A 172 30.67 25.59 -4.10
CA HIS A 172 31.61 24.65 -3.50
C HIS A 172 32.68 24.16 -4.47
N LYS A 173 33.79 23.68 -3.92
CA LYS A 173 34.92 23.13 -4.68
C LYS A 173 34.58 21.78 -5.30
N ILE A 174 33.70 21.02 -4.67
CA ILE A 174 33.25 19.71 -5.14
C ILE A 174 31.85 19.86 -5.71
N VAL A 175 31.64 19.33 -6.91
CA VAL A 175 30.36 19.35 -7.61
C VAL A 175 30.01 17.94 -8.04
N TYR A 176 28.88 17.45 -7.57
CA TYR A 176 28.31 16.21 -8.04
C TYR A 176 27.45 16.47 -9.27
N VAL A 177 27.61 15.65 -10.31
CA VAL A 177 26.77 15.70 -11.51
C VAL A 177 26.04 14.39 -11.71
N GLY A 178 24.73 14.44 -11.90
CA GLY A 178 23.93 13.25 -12.17
C GLY A 178 22.94 13.47 -13.31
N VAL A 179 22.54 12.38 -13.97
CA VAL A 179 21.33 12.37 -14.80
C VAL A 179 20.23 11.70 -13.99
N LEU A 180 19.12 12.38 -13.75
CA LEU A 180 17.92 11.78 -13.17
C LEU A 180 16.90 11.50 -14.29
N ASN A 181 16.41 10.28 -14.35
CA ASN A 181 15.07 10.02 -14.82
C ASN A 181 14.54 8.93 -13.89
N VAL A 182 14.09 9.37 -12.71
CA VAL A 182 13.82 8.47 -11.59
C VAL A 182 12.38 8.66 -11.14
N SER A 183 11.44 8.32 -12.02
CA SER A 183 10.07 8.03 -11.59
C SER A 183 9.88 6.57 -11.17
N THR A 184 10.90 5.71 -11.30
CA THR A 184 10.82 4.27 -10.95
C THR A 184 12.09 3.68 -10.32
N ALA A 185 12.87 4.45 -9.52
CA ALA A 185 13.85 3.78 -8.65
C ALA A 185 13.11 3.14 -7.47
N GLY A 186 12.85 1.83 -7.58
CA GLY A 186 12.78 1.00 -6.39
C GLY A 186 14.08 1.10 -5.60
N CYS A 187 13.98 0.91 -4.28
CA CYS A 187 15.11 0.72 -3.38
C CYS A 187 15.97 -0.45 -3.90
N GLY A 188 17.29 -0.28 -4.05
CA GLY A 188 18.18 -1.42 -4.41
C GLY A 188 19.37 -1.13 -5.33
N MET A 189 19.57 0.09 -5.83
CA MET A 189 20.67 0.32 -6.78
C MET A 189 22.04 0.51 -6.10
N ASP A 190 22.92 -0.51 -6.16
CA ASP A 190 24.00 -0.57 -7.18
C ASP A 190 24.65 -1.98 -7.39
N ARG A 191 24.80 -2.44 -8.65
CA ARG A 191 26.09 -2.75 -9.37
C ARG A 191 26.13 -3.88 -10.39
N THR A 192 25.27 -4.86 -10.28
CA THR A 192 25.12 -5.97 -11.26
C THR A 192 23.65 -6.24 -11.53
N ASP A 193 22.79 -5.31 -11.13
CA ASP A 193 21.34 -5.46 -11.23
C ASP A 193 20.94 -5.33 -12.69
N TYR A 194 20.69 -6.49 -13.28
CA TYR A 194 20.23 -6.70 -14.65
C TYR A 194 18.76 -6.28 -14.83
N SER A 195 18.16 -5.45 -13.98
CA SER A 195 16.84 -4.91 -14.30
C SER A 195 16.87 -4.06 -15.57
N ALA A 196 15.86 -4.19 -16.43
CA ALA A 196 15.73 -3.35 -17.63
C ALA A 196 15.77 -1.85 -17.28
N VAL A 197 15.19 -1.46 -16.15
CA VAL A 197 15.16 -0.08 -15.68
C VAL A 197 16.57 0.44 -15.39
N ASN A 198 17.41 -0.34 -14.71
CA ASN A 198 18.78 0.06 -14.42
C ASN A 198 19.64 0.11 -15.68
N LEU A 199 19.48 -0.87 -16.58
CA LEU A 199 20.14 -0.85 -17.88
C LEU A 199 19.76 0.42 -18.65
N LEU A 200 18.47 0.76 -18.75
CA LEU A 200 18.00 1.98 -19.40
C LEU A 200 18.59 3.25 -18.77
N ASN A 201 18.69 3.32 -17.45
CA ASN A 201 19.29 4.45 -16.76
C ASN A 201 20.79 4.57 -17.06
N SER A 202 21.52 3.45 -17.04
CA SER A 202 22.93 3.40 -17.40
C SER A 202 23.14 3.84 -18.86
N LEU A 203 22.29 3.36 -19.78
CA LEU A 203 22.32 3.73 -21.19
C LEU A 203 22.07 5.23 -21.36
N LYS A 204 21.00 5.79 -20.77
CA LYS A 204 20.70 7.23 -20.76
C LYS A 204 21.86 8.06 -20.21
N PHE A 205 22.43 7.64 -19.08
CA PHE A 205 23.57 8.31 -18.45
C PHE A 205 24.77 8.34 -19.41
N ARG A 206 25.15 7.20 -20.00
CA ARG A 206 26.30 7.10 -20.91
C ARG A 206 26.06 7.82 -22.24
N SER A 207 24.82 7.86 -22.72
CA SER A 207 24.46 8.59 -23.94
C SER A 207 24.58 10.10 -23.76
N PHE A 208 24.26 10.63 -22.58
CA PHE A 208 24.41 12.06 -22.30
C PHE A 208 25.81 12.43 -21.79
N TRP A 209 26.32 11.74 -20.78
CA TRP A 209 27.66 11.96 -20.20
C TRP A 209 28.72 11.12 -20.91
N ASP A 210 28.75 11.24 -22.22
CA ASP A 210 29.86 10.71 -22.99
C ASP A 210 31.13 11.54 -22.73
N GLU A 211 32.27 11.07 -23.25
CA GLU A 211 33.56 11.72 -23.05
C GLU A 211 33.55 13.19 -23.49
N ARG A 212 32.88 13.52 -24.61
CA ARG A 212 32.78 14.87 -25.15
C ARG A 212 32.04 15.79 -24.18
N ASN A 213 30.82 15.41 -23.81
CA ASN A 213 29.95 16.24 -22.97
C ASN A 213 30.53 16.39 -21.56
N PHE A 214 31.10 15.31 -21.01
CA PHE A 214 31.77 15.37 -19.71
C PHE A 214 32.96 16.34 -19.73
N LYS A 215 33.84 16.24 -20.73
CA LYS A 215 34.96 17.20 -20.88
C LYS A 215 34.49 18.64 -21.03
N LYS A 216 33.44 18.89 -21.83
CA LYS A 216 32.87 20.23 -21.97
C LYS A 216 32.35 20.77 -20.64
N PHE A 217 31.65 19.95 -19.88
CA PHE A 217 31.11 20.34 -18.58
C PHE A 217 32.21 20.64 -17.56
N VAL A 218 33.22 19.76 -17.45
CA VAL A 218 34.39 20.01 -16.60
C VAL A 218 35.07 21.32 -16.98
N GLY A 219 35.17 21.63 -18.28
CA GLY A 219 35.70 22.90 -18.78
C GLY A 219 34.90 24.13 -18.36
N LEU A 220 33.65 23.99 -17.92
CA LEU A 220 32.88 25.11 -17.36
C LEU A 220 33.39 25.54 -15.98
N PHE A 221 34.04 24.61 -15.25
CA PHE A 221 34.45 24.73 -13.86
C PHE A 221 35.90 24.26 -13.63
N PRO A 222 36.91 24.93 -14.22
CA PRO A 222 38.30 24.45 -14.19
C PRO A 222 38.89 24.31 -12.78
N GLU A 223 38.40 25.09 -11.82
CA GLU A 223 38.87 25.09 -10.42
C GLU A 223 38.10 24.11 -9.51
N LYS A 224 37.10 23.40 -10.05
CA LYS A 224 36.23 22.51 -9.25
C LYS A 224 36.53 21.03 -9.55
N THR A 225 36.32 20.21 -8.52
CA THR A 225 36.33 18.75 -8.63
C THR A 225 34.94 18.28 -9.01
N ILE A 226 34.78 17.76 -10.23
CA ILE A 226 33.50 17.24 -10.73
C ILE A 226 33.45 15.74 -10.52
N ILE A 227 32.41 15.26 -9.83
CA ILE A 227 32.21 13.84 -9.54
C ILE A 227 30.89 13.39 -10.20
N PRO A 228 30.93 12.56 -11.26
CA PRO A 228 29.72 11.98 -11.81
C PRO A 228 29.12 10.97 -10.83
N VAL A 229 27.85 11.14 -10.51
CA VAL A 229 27.06 10.22 -9.69
C VAL A 229 25.82 9.78 -10.48
N PRO A 230 25.63 8.47 -10.68
CA PRO A 230 24.43 7.97 -11.37
C PRO A 230 23.15 8.12 -10.53
N ARG A 231 23.27 8.48 -9.24
CA ARG A 231 22.15 8.64 -8.29
C ARG A 231 22.29 9.95 -7.53
N SER A 232 21.19 10.69 -7.38
CA SER A 232 21.13 11.83 -6.47
C SER A 232 21.56 11.39 -5.07
N ALA A 233 22.55 12.07 -4.49
CA ALA A 233 22.97 11.80 -3.12
C ALA A 233 21.92 12.23 -2.07
N MET A 234 20.82 12.87 -2.49
CA MET A 234 19.68 13.20 -1.59
C MET A 234 18.86 11.97 -1.17
N ALA A 235 19.19 10.77 -1.66
CA ALA A 235 18.55 9.52 -1.29
C ALA A 235 18.98 9.01 0.11
N GLY A 236 19.06 9.90 1.11
CA GLY A 236 19.30 9.56 2.52
C GLY A 236 18.13 8.85 3.20
N TYR A 237 17.05 8.52 2.48
CA TYR A 237 15.82 7.91 3.00
C TYR A 237 15.74 6.38 2.86
N TYR A 238 16.80 5.71 2.37
CA TYR A 238 16.71 4.29 1.97
C TYR A 238 17.37 3.30 2.94
N GLY A 239 17.70 3.72 4.17
CA GLY A 239 18.34 2.87 5.16
C GLY A 239 17.50 1.65 5.58
N GLU A 240 16.18 1.79 5.65
CA GLU A 240 15.30 0.72 6.17
C GLU A 240 14.91 -0.35 5.12
N TYR A 241 14.96 -0.02 3.83
CA TYR A 241 14.51 -0.95 2.76
C TYR A 241 15.58 -1.93 2.26
N LEU A 242 16.86 -1.71 2.59
CA LEU A 242 17.95 -2.59 2.12
C LEU A 242 18.12 -3.85 2.96
N GLU A 243 17.64 -3.87 4.22
CA GLU A 243 17.80 -5.03 5.11
C GLU A 243 16.85 -6.19 4.75
N GLN A 244 15.80 -5.94 3.99
CA GLN A 244 14.75 -6.93 3.69
C GLN A 244 14.97 -7.73 2.39
N LEU A 245 15.93 -7.35 1.54
CA LEU A 245 16.16 -8.00 0.25
C LEU A 245 17.49 -8.77 0.25
N ASN A 246 17.41 -10.07 0.51
CA ASN A 246 18.56 -10.98 0.47
C ASN A 246 18.89 -11.37 -0.98
N PHE A 247 19.74 -10.57 -1.65
CA PHE A 247 20.20 -10.84 -3.02
C PHE A 247 21.09 -12.09 -3.07
N LYS A 248 20.52 -13.24 -3.46
CA LYS A 248 21.28 -14.49 -3.64
C LYS A 248 22.43 -14.29 -4.64
N GLY A 249 23.67 -14.48 -4.17
CA GLY A 249 24.88 -14.55 -5.01
C GLY A 249 25.79 -13.31 -5.01
N VAL A 250 25.40 -12.21 -4.38
CA VAL A 250 26.26 -11.02 -4.22
C VAL A 250 26.72 -10.90 -2.76
N PRO A 251 28.03 -10.82 -2.47
CA PRO A 251 28.50 -10.57 -1.12
C PRO A 251 27.97 -9.23 -0.61
N GLN A 252 27.33 -9.24 0.56
CA GLN A 252 26.69 -8.06 1.16
C GLN A 252 27.64 -6.86 1.30
N SER A 253 28.94 -7.12 1.47
CA SER A 253 29.97 -6.08 1.48
C SER A 253 30.01 -5.24 0.21
N LYS A 254 29.72 -5.79 -0.98
CA LYS A 254 29.79 -5.04 -2.25
C LYS A 254 28.62 -4.06 -2.47
N LEU A 255 27.52 -4.22 -1.74
CA LEU A 255 26.31 -3.39 -1.88
C LEU A 255 26.52 -1.96 -1.33
N ASP A 256 27.51 -1.76 -0.47
CA ASP A 256 27.77 -0.49 0.22
C ASP A 256 28.73 0.47 -0.51
N TYR A 257 29.24 0.12 -1.69
CA TYR A 257 30.29 0.89 -2.37
C TYR A 257 29.74 1.79 -3.50
N ARG A 258 30.50 2.83 -3.91
CA ARG A 258 30.30 3.86 -4.98
C ARG A 258 31.49 3.82 -5.97
N ILE A 259 31.29 3.83 -7.30
CA ILE A 259 32.37 3.97 -8.31
C ILE A 259 32.67 5.46 -8.48
N VAL A 260 33.93 5.85 -8.31
CA VAL A 260 34.37 7.24 -8.45
C VAL A 260 35.23 7.41 -9.69
N TYR A 261 34.95 8.45 -10.47
CA TYR A 261 35.76 8.87 -11.63
C TYR A 261 36.44 10.22 -11.36
N ASN A 262 37.64 10.43 -11.91
CA ASN A 262 38.33 11.73 -11.81
C ASN A 262 37.95 12.67 -12.96
N ILE A 263 38.53 13.87 -12.95
CA ILE A 263 38.35 14.91 -13.97
C ILE A 263 38.71 14.49 -15.40
N LYS A 264 39.43 13.37 -15.58
CA LYS A 264 39.76 12.79 -16.88
C LYS A 264 38.81 11.65 -17.29
N GLY A 265 37.79 11.36 -16.49
CA GLY A 265 36.88 10.23 -16.69
C GLY A 265 37.48 8.87 -16.33
N ASN A 266 38.66 8.84 -15.71
CA ASN A 266 39.30 7.58 -15.33
C ASN A 266 38.71 7.06 -14.02
N PHE A 267 38.51 5.74 -13.94
CA PHE A 267 38.21 5.05 -12.69
C PHE A 267 39.27 5.40 -11.63
N VAL A 268 38.82 5.82 -10.46
CA VAL A 268 39.69 6.21 -9.35
C VAL A 268 39.70 5.11 -8.30
N LYS A 269 38.53 4.77 -7.76
CA LYS A 269 38.35 3.74 -6.73
C LYS A 269 36.88 3.41 -6.52
N GLU A 270 36.64 2.27 -5.89
CA GLU A 270 35.41 1.99 -5.16
C GLU A 270 35.52 2.56 -3.74
N THR A 271 34.48 3.22 -3.23
CA THR A 271 34.48 3.85 -1.89
C THR A 271 33.15 3.62 -1.19
N ASN A 272 33.11 3.53 0.13
CA ASN A 272 31.84 3.27 0.83
C ASN A 272 30.87 4.46 0.65
N THR A 273 29.57 4.20 0.55
CA THR A 273 28.51 5.21 0.46
C THR A 273 28.57 6.24 1.59
N LYS A 274 28.94 5.83 2.81
CA LYS A 274 29.10 6.70 3.99
C LYS A 274 30.27 7.68 3.85
N GLU A 275 31.27 7.36 3.02
CA GLU A 275 32.45 8.22 2.78
C GLU A 275 32.23 9.23 1.65
N LEU A 276 31.14 9.09 0.87
CA LEU A 276 30.93 9.87 -0.35
C LEU A 276 30.10 11.15 -0.12
N ILE A 277 29.47 11.30 1.04
CA ILE A 277 28.74 12.53 1.39
C ILE A 277 29.76 13.54 1.91
N ILE A 278 30.16 14.46 1.04
CA ILE A 278 31.03 15.56 1.42
C ILE A 278 30.14 16.78 1.71
N PRO A 279 30.01 17.21 2.98
CA PRO A 279 29.02 18.22 3.37
C PRO A 279 29.18 19.57 2.65
N ASP A 280 30.40 19.95 2.27
CA ASP A 280 30.70 21.18 1.52
C ASP A 280 30.76 20.91 0.00
N SER A 281 29.61 20.61 -0.60
CA SER A 281 29.50 20.28 -2.03
C SER A 281 28.24 20.87 -2.68
N ASP A 282 28.31 21.09 -4.00
CA ASP A 282 27.14 21.41 -4.82
C ASP A 282 26.65 20.17 -5.56
N PHE A 283 25.34 20.13 -5.83
CA PHE A 283 24.72 19.11 -6.65
C PHE A 283 24.11 19.74 -7.90
N ILE A 284 24.64 19.37 -9.07
CA ILE A 284 24.04 19.70 -10.35
C ILE A 284 23.32 18.45 -10.84
N THR A 285 22.01 18.46 -10.66
CA THR A 285 21.14 17.40 -11.11
C THR A 285 20.59 17.76 -12.47
N LEU A 286 20.83 16.90 -13.45
CA LEU A 286 20.23 16.99 -14.78
C LEU A 286 19.11 15.97 -14.90
N ASN A 287 17.85 16.36 -14.79
CA ASN A 287 16.77 15.45 -15.15
C ASN A 287 16.53 15.49 -16.65
N ILE A 288 16.48 14.35 -17.35
CA ILE A 288 16.07 14.31 -18.76
C ILE A 288 14.89 13.35 -18.88
N ASN A 289 13.68 13.92 -18.89
CA ASN A 289 12.47 13.18 -19.16
C ASN A 289 12.18 13.18 -20.67
N THR A 290 12.57 12.10 -21.33
CA THR A 290 12.35 11.91 -22.77
C THR A 290 10.97 11.30 -23.03
N GLU A 291 10.12 12.01 -23.78
CA GLU A 291 8.96 11.38 -24.42
C GLU A 291 9.45 10.68 -25.69
N GLU A 292 9.97 9.46 -25.52
CA GLU A 292 10.67 8.70 -26.56
C GLU A 292 9.87 8.62 -27.88
N LYS A 293 8.53 8.48 -27.77
CA LYS A 293 7.60 8.40 -28.91
C LYS A 293 7.37 9.72 -29.65
N LYS A 294 7.67 10.87 -29.04
CA LYS A 294 7.38 12.21 -29.58
C LYS A 294 8.65 13.03 -29.86
N ASN A 295 9.84 12.44 -29.67
CA ASN A 295 11.13 13.12 -29.88
C ASN A 295 11.27 14.40 -29.05
N LYS A 296 10.78 14.40 -27.81
CA LYS A 296 10.81 15.57 -26.93
C LYS A 296 11.48 15.25 -25.61
N ALA A 297 12.06 16.25 -24.97
CA ALA A 297 12.63 16.14 -23.64
C ALA A 297 12.26 17.33 -22.75
N GLU A 298 11.74 17.06 -21.56
CA GLU A 298 11.81 18.01 -20.44
C GLU A 298 13.16 17.81 -19.77
N VAL A 299 13.89 18.91 -19.58
CA VAL A 299 15.18 18.91 -18.91
C VAL A 299 15.12 19.80 -17.68
N ARG A 300 15.49 19.26 -16.52
CA ARG A 300 15.67 20.03 -15.28
C ARG A 300 17.14 20.13 -14.93
N LEU A 301 17.63 21.32 -14.62
CA LEU A 301 19.01 21.59 -14.26
C LEU A 301 19.06 22.47 -13.02
N GLY A 302 19.09 21.85 -11.84
CA GLY A 302 18.75 22.55 -10.59
C GLY A 302 17.29 23.05 -10.67
N ASP A 303 17.07 24.34 -10.43
CA ASP A 303 15.75 24.98 -10.51
C ASP A 303 15.31 25.35 -11.94
N LEU A 304 16.23 25.28 -12.91
CA LEU A 304 15.94 25.59 -14.30
C LEU A 304 15.18 24.43 -14.96
N ILE A 305 14.04 24.73 -15.60
CA ILE A 305 13.29 23.78 -16.41
C ILE A 305 13.30 24.27 -17.87
N CYS A 306 13.68 23.39 -18.80
CA CYS A 306 13.74 23.66 -20.23
C CYS A 306 13.08 22.52 -21.01
N TYR A 307 12.54 22.82 -22.19
CA TYR A 307 11.88 21.84 -23.06
C TYR A 307 12.57 21.82 -24.41
N PHE A 308 12.80 20.63 -24.95
CA PHE A 308 13.50 20.44 -26.21
C PHE A 308 12.78 19.46 -27.13
N GLU A 309 12.96 19.66 -28.42
CA GLU A 309 12.52 18.74 -29.48
C GLU A 309 13.72 18.32 -30.33
N PHE A 310 13.84 17.02 -30.59
CA PHE A 310 14.84 16.43 -31.48
C PHE A 310 14.26 16.35 -32.89
N LYS A 311 14.83 17.10 -33.84
CA LYS A 311 14.40 17.13 -35.24
C LYS A 311 15.60 16.94 -36.17
N ASN A 312 15.62 15.85 -36.94
CA ASN A 312 16.64 15.59 -37.98
C ASN A 312 18.08 15.74 -37.47
N GLY A 313 18.39 15.21 -36.29
CA GLY A 313 19.71 15.30 -35.66
C GLY A 313 20.05 16.68 -35.07
N SER A 314 19.14 17.65 -35.13
CA SER A 314 19.22 18.93 -34.43
C SER A 314 18.36 18.91 -33.16
N VAL A 315 18.70 19.77 -32.21
CA VAL A 315 17.94 19.98 -30.97
C VAL A 315 17.50 21.43 -30.94
N ILE A 316 16.21 21.66 -30.77
CA ILE A 316 15.64 23.00 -30.62
C ILE A 316 14.95 23.12 -29.27
N GLU A 317 15.08 24.28 -28.64
CA GLU A 317 14.31 24.60 -27.44
C GLU A 317 12.88 24.97 -27.85
N ILE A 318 11.90 24.43 -27.14
CA ILE A 318 10.46 24.64 -27.38
C ILE A 318 9.79 25.19 -26.13
N SER A 319 8.56 25.72 -26.27
CA SER A 319 7.75 26.12 -25.12
C SER A 319 7.21 24.89 -24.37
N LYS A 320 6.84 25.08 -23.10
CA LYS A 320 6.11 24.09 -22.30
C LYS A 320 4.82 23.64 -22.99
N GLU A 321 4.05 24.59 -23.53
CA GLU A 321 2.81 24.31 -24.27
C GLU A 321 3.06 23.38 -25.47
N ASN A 322 4.12 23.65 -26.25
CA ASN A 322 4.49 22.79 -27.37
C ASN A 322 4.94 21.40 -26.90
N TYR A 323 5.51 21.28 -25.69
CA TYR A 323 5.86 19.98 -25.11
C TYR A 323 4.60 19.19 -24.71
N GLU A 324 3.64 19.82 -24.05
CA GLU A 324 2.41 19.17 -23.54
C GLU A 324 1.41 18.81 -24.65
N ASN A 325 1.30 19.63 -25.72
CA ASN A 325 0.30 19.46 -26.79
C ASN A 325 0.64 18.41 -27.87
N SER A 326 1.42 17.37 -27.55
CA SER A 326 1.78 16.30 -28.50
C SER A 326 1.10 14.97 -28.24
#